data_AF-A0A927JK86-F1
#
_entry.id   AF-A0A927JK86-F1
#
_cell.length_a   1.000
_cell.length_b   1.000
_cell.length_c   1.000
_cell.angle_alpha   90.00
_cell.angle_beta   90.00
_cell.angle_gamma   90.00
#
_symmetry.space_group_name_H-M   'P 1'
#
loop_
_entity.id
_entity.type
_entity.pdbx_description
1 polymer ?
#
loop_
_entity_poly.entity_id
_entity_poly.type
_entity_poly.pdbx_seq_one_letter_code
_entity_poly.pdbx_strand_id
1 'polypeptide(L)' 'MRPVLIALPLLLAGCGSAAGLKPPEGSSLPVAPVGARATPTPQELLTPTPQQRPQRSDELLRRSDQRRNDEFDLPPR' A
#
# COMPACT_ATOMS: atom_id res chain seq x y z
N MET A 1 -36.76 -8.42 -7.71
CA MET A 1 -35.50 -8.87 -8.35
C MET A 1 -34.60 -7.71 -8.78
N ARG A 2 -35.10 -6.71 -9.53
CA ARG A 2 -34.34 -5.48 -9.90
C ARG A 2 -33.63 -4.71 -8.78
N PRO A 3 -34.21 -4.51 -7.58
CA PRO A 3 -33.52 -3.74 -6.53
C PRO A 3 -32.34 -4.50 -5.89
N VAL A 4 -32.37 -5.85 -5.90
CA VAL A 4 -31.30 -6.69 -5.36
C VAL A 4 -30.04 -6.60 -6.22
N LEU A 5 -30.19 -6.49 -7.54
CA LEU A 5 -29.07 -6.34 -8.47
C LEU A 5 -28.27 -5.04 -8.28
N ILE A 6 -28.91 -3.98 -7.77
CA ILE A 6 -28.25 -2.69 -7.53
C ILE A 6 -27.62 -2.63 -6.13
N ALA A 7 -28.20 -3.32 -5.14
CA ALA A 7 -27.70 -3.29 -3.76
C ALA A 7 -26.48 -4.18 -3.51
N LEU A 8 -26.28 -5.25 -4.29
CA LEU A 8 -25.19 -6.21 -4.12
C LEU A 8 -23.75 -5.60 -4.13
N PRO A 9 -23.39 -4.68 -5.06
CA PRO A 9 -22.03 -4.11 -5.08
C PRO A 9 -21.71 -3.19 -3.89
N LEU A 10 -22.71 -2.57 -3.25
CA LEU A 10 -22.48 -1.68 -2.11
C LEU A 10 -21.93 -2.44 -0.89
N LEU A 11 -22.22 -3.74 -0.78
CA LEU A 11 -21.70 -4.58 0.30
C LEU A 11 -20.17 -4.80 0.21
N LEU A 12 -19.55 -4.57 -0.96
CA LEU A 12 -18.10 -4.74 -1.13
C LEU A 12 -17.28 -3.49 -0.76
N ALA A 13 -17.92 -2.35 -0.50
CA ALA A 13 -17.22 -1.09 -0.21
C ALA A 13 -16.63 -1.01 1.21
N GLY A 14 -16.86 -2.01 2.08
CA GLY A 14 -16.43 -1.98 3.48
C GLY A 14 -15.00 -2.44 3.77
N CYS A 15 -14.31 -3.07 2.81
CA CYS A 15 -12.99 -3.66 3.06
C CYS A 15 -11.87 -2.75 2.54
N GLY A 16 -11.33 -1.88 3.41
CA GLY A 16 -10.21 -1.00 2.99
C GLY A 16 -9.84 0.13 3.95
N SER A 17 -10.22 0.08 5.23
CA SER A 17 -9.84 1.14 6.17
C SER A 17 -8.33 1.16 6.40
N ALA A 18 -7.70 2.29 6.13
CA ALA A 18 -6.28 2.55 6.39
C ALA A 18 -6.14 3.46 7.62
N ALA A 19 -6.41 2.91 8.80
CA ALA A 19 -6.17 3.57 10.07
C ALA A 19 -4.92 3.00 10.74
N GLY A 20 -4.27 3.77 11.61
CA GLY A 20 -3.16 3.27 12.41
C GLY A 20 -3.61 2.11 13.30
N LEU A 21 -2.93 0.96 13.19
CA LEU A 21 -3.24 -0.21 13.99
C LEU A 21 -2.62 -0.10 15.40
N LYS A 22 -3.32 -0.66 16.37
CA LYS A 22 -2.85 -0.82 17.76
C LYS A 22 -3.04 -2.29 18.16
N PRO A 23 -2.23 -2.81 19.10
CA PRO A 23 -2.49 -4.11 19.69
C PRO A 23 -3.91 -4.18 20.27
N PRO A 24 -4.56 -5.36 20.21
CA PRO A 24 -5.81 -5.58 20.91
C PRO A 24 -5.62 -5.41 22.42
N GLU A 25 -6.72 -5.13 23.13
CA GLU A 25 -6.68 -4.93 24.58
C GLU A 25 -6.05 -6.14 25.29
N GLY A 26 -5.19 -5.86 26.27
CA GLY A 26 -4.43 -6.88 26.99
C GLY A 26 -3.26 -7.51 26.22
N SER A 27 -3.03 -7.15 24.95
CA SER A 27 -1.89 -7.62 24.16
C SER A 27 -0.76 -6.59 24.10
N SER A 28 0.47 -7.08 24.05
CA SER A 28 1.66 -6.24 23.85
C SER A 28 2.14 -6.29 22.40
N LEU A 29 3.03 -5.37 22.05
CA LEU A 29 3.80 -5.48 20.82
C LEU A 29 4.69 -6.74 20.83
N PRO A 30 5.11 -7.22 19.66
CA PRO A 30 6.15 -8.24 19.55
C PRO A 30 7.42 -7.81 20.30
N VAL A 31 8.17 -8.80 20.77
CA VAL A 31 9.48 -8.55 21.39
C VAL A 31 10.40 -7.84 20.39
N ALA A 32 11.22 -6.93 20.91
CA ALA A 32 12.18 -6.20 20.09
C ALA A 32 13.13 -7.18 19.36
N PRO A 33 13.50 -6.89 18.09
CA PRO A 33 14.47 -7.68 17.36
C PRO A 33 15.82 -7.70 18.08
N VAL A 34 16.56 -8.80 17.92
CA VAL A 34 17.92 -8.93 18.49
C VAL A 34 18.82 -7.80 17.95
N GLY A 35 19.48 -7.09 18.86
CA GLY A 35 20.35 -5.95 18.52
C GLY A 35 19.63 -4.63 18.30
N ALA A 36 18.29 -4.58 18.40
CA ALA A 36 17.56 -3.33 18.36
C ALA A 36 17.84 -2.51 19.63
N ARG A 37 18.12 -1.21 19.46
CA ARG A 37 18.39 -0.29 20.58
C ARG A 37 17.12 0.11 21.35
N ALA A 38 15.96 -0.09 20.74
CA ALA A 38 14.65 0.20 21.29
C ALA A 38 13.61 -0.73 20.68
N THR A 39 12.47 -0.90 21.35
CA THR A 39 11.31 -1.62 20.82
C THR A 39 10.65 -0.77 19.72
N PRO A 40 10.41 -1.33 18.51
CA PRO A 40 9.78 -0.59 17.43
C PRO A 40 8.34 -0.19 17.74
N THR A 41 7.90 0.93 17.20
CA THR A 41 6.49 1.37 17.28
C THR A 41 5.59 0.55 16.35
N PRO A 42 4.26 0.54 16.54
CA PRO A 42 3.34 -0.14 15.61
C PRO A 42 3.52 0.33 14.17
N GLN A 43 3.73 1.63 13.94
CA GLN A 43 3.94 2.21 12.62
C GLN A 43 5.24 1.71 11.98
N GLU A 44 6.32 1.60 12.76
CA GLU A 44 7.60 1.08 12.27
C GLU A 44 7.51 -0.39 11.88
N LEU A 45 6.79 -1.21 12.67
CA LEU A 45 6.57 -2.63 12.35
C LEU A 45 5.75 -2.84 11.06
N LEU A 46 4.84 -1.91 10.76
CA LEU A 46 3.99 -1.96 9.57
C LEU A 46 4.66 -1.32 8.34
N THR A 47 5.80 -0.65 8.51
CA THR A 47 6.53 -0.03 7.41
C THR A 47 7.49 -1.04 6.79
N PRO A 48 7.25 -1.47 5.53
CA PRO A 48 8.10 -2.47 4.90
C PRO A 48 9.48 -1.90 4.56
N THR A 49 10.51 -2.66 4.91
CA THR A 49 11.91 -2.42 4.51
C THR A 49 12.12 -2.71 3.01
N PRO A 50 13.24 -2.25 2.42
CA PRO A 50 13.61 -2.61 1.05
C PRO A 50 13.75 -4.13 0.83
N GLN A 51 14.14 -4.89 1.86
CA GLN A 51 14.22 -6.34 1.75
C GLN A 51 12.83 -7.00 1.73
N GLN A 52 11.88 -6.46 2.49
CA GLN A 52 10.49 -6.95 2.55
C GLN A 52 9.67 -6.53 1.32
N ARG A 53 9.96 -5.35 0.77
CA ARG A 53 9.30 -4.82 -0.43
C ARG A 53 10.35 -4.18 -1.34
N PRO A 54 11.09 -4.99 -2.11
CA PRO A 54 12.11 -4.50 -3.02
C PRO A 54 11.52 -3.53 -4.03
N GLN A 55 12.18 -2.40 -4.23
CA GLN A 55 11.94 -1.57 -5.39
C GLN A 55 12.54 -2.24 -6.62
N ARG A 56 11.91 -2.01 -7.77
CA ARG A 56 12.49 -2.42 -9.05
C ARG A 56 13.70 -1.53 -9.33
N SER A 57 14.84 -2.18 -9.51
CA SER A 57 16.17 -1.55 -9.57
C SER A 57 16.40 -0.70 -10.83
N ASP A 58 15.65 -1.02 -11.87
CA ASP A 58 15.87 -0.71 -13.27
C ASP A 58 14.68 0.03 -13.92
N GLU A 59 13.65 0.34 -13.12
CA GLU A 59 12.47 1.07 -13.58
C GLU A 59 12.68 2.58 -13.34
N LEU A 60 13.27 3.27 -14.34
CA LEU A 60 13.54 4.72 -14.31
C LEU A 60 12.26 5.59 -14.23
N LEU A 61 11.10 5.03 -14.58
CA LEU A 61 9.80 5.65 -14.43
C LEU A 61 8.93 4.77 -13.55
N ARG A 62 8.49 5.26 -12.38
CA ARG A 62 7.42 4.55 -11.66
C ARG A 62 6.19 4.58 -12.54
N ARG A 63 5.40 3.49 -12.58
CA ARG A 63 4.16 3.41 -13.38
C ARG A 63 3.17 4.58 -13.16
N SER A 64 3.36 5.34 -12.08
CA SER A 64 2.56 6.51 -11.69
C SER A 64 3.14 7.86 -12.14
N ASP A 65 4.39 7.89 -12.62
CA ASP A 65 5.02 9.12 -13.08
C ASP A 65 4.50 9.46 -14.50
N GLN A 66 4.07 10.70 -14.70
CA GLN A 66 3.55 11.16 -15.98
C GLN A 66 4.67 11.17 -17.02
N ARG A 67 4.46 10.48 -18.15
CA ARG A 67 5.45 10.48 -19.24
C ARG A 67 5.54 11.88 -19.84
N ARG A 68 6.75 12.27 -20.22
CA ARG A 68 6.95 13.46 -21.06
C ARG A 68 6.19 13.28 -22.37
N ASN A 69 5.68 14.39 -22.90
CA ASN A 69 5.09 14.44 -24.23
C ASN A 69 6.10 13.89 -25.25
N ASP A 70 5.65 12.99 -26.13
CA ASP A 70 6.50 12.36 -27.14
C ASP A 70 6.64 13.33 -28.33
N GLU A 71 7.84 13.91 -28.47
CA GLU A 71 8.17 14.86 -29.53
C GLU A 71 8.08 14.22 -30.94
N PHE A 72 7.97 12.89 -31.02
CA PHE A 72 7.88 12.14 -32.27
C PHE A 72 6.50 11.56 -32.56
N ASP A 73 5.49 11.82 -31.72
CA ASP A 73 4.08 11.46 -31.97
C ASP A 73 3.43 12.43 -32.97
N LEU A 74 3.97 12.44 -34.19
CA LEU A 74 3.53 13.29 -35.29
C LEU A 74 2.32 12.65 -36.02
N PRO A 75 1.30 13.43 -36.40
CA PRO A 75 0.15 12.90 -37.12
C PRO A 75 0.53 12.37 -38.52
N PRO A 76 -0.16 11.32 -39.04
CA PRO A 76 0.05 10.81 -40.39
C PRO A 76 -0.31 11.86 -41.45
N ARG A 77 0.39 11.84 -42.60
CA ARG A 77 0.13 12.72 -43.75
C ARG A 77 -0.81 12.08 -44.77
#